data_AF-A0A164HT31-F1
#
_entry.id   AF-A0A164HT31-F1
#
_cell.length_a   1.000
_cell.length_b   1.000
_cell.length_c   1.000
_cell.angle_alpha   90.00
_cell.angle_beta   90.00
_cell.angle_gamma   90.00
#
_symmetry.space_group_name_H-M   'P 1'
#
loop_
_entity.id
_entity.type
_entity.pdbx_description
1 polymer ?
#
loop_
_entity_poly.entity_id
_entity_poly.type
_entity_poly.pdbx_seq_one_letter_code
_entity_poly.pdbx_strand_id
1 'polypeptide(L)'
;MNSLAQSNSGFFVVTLEPFAKRTRADLSVQAIIRRIQIAGASIPGANVLAFNLPPIIGLGTAGGFEYQLQDMGGSTPEDLAAVTRGLLFQANQQPELTRVYSGFSAATPQVFLDIDREKAQQLGVDLADVFQALQATLGGLYVNDFNLFGRTWT
;
A
#
# COMPACT_ATOMS: atom_id res chain seq x y z
N MET A 1 2.81 9.50 2.13
CA MET A 1 1.40 9.06 2.18
C MET A 1 0.89 8.43 0.88
N ASN A 2 1.73 8.17 -0.13
CA ASN A 2 1.30 7.53 -1.39
C ASN A 2 1.05 6.01 -1.29
N SER A 3 1.30 5.38 -0.14
CA SER A 3 1.07 3.93 0.02
C SER A 3 -0.38 3.57 0.37
N LEU A 4 -1.30 4.53 0.44
CA LEU A 4 -2.72 4.30 0.77
C LEU A 4 -3.63 4.22 -0.47
N ALA A 5 -3.10 4.54 -1.65
CA ALA A 5 -3.80 4.44 -2.93
C ALA A 5 -3.34 3.19 -3.70
N GLN A 6 -3.39 2.04 -3.05
CA GLN A 6 -3.22 0.75 -3.71
C GLN A 6 -4.56 0.00 -3.72
N SER A 7 -4.83 -0.74 -4.79
CA SER A 7 -6.07 -1.52 -4.94
C SER A 7 -6.25 -2.58 -3.84
N ASN A 8 -5.17 -2.98 -3.17
CA ASN A 8 -5.13 -3.95 -2.08
C ASN A 8 -4.92 -3.30 -0.70
N SER A 9 -5.14 -1.99 -0.57
CA SER A 9 -4.95 -1.25 0.69
C SER A 9 -6.23 -0.52 1.10
N GLY A 10 -6.41 -0.33 2.40
CA GLY A 10 -7.54 0.41 2.96
C GLY A 10 -7.12 1.22 4.19
N PHE A 11 -7.75 2.36 4.39
CA PHE A 11 -7.51 3.25 5.52
C PHE A 11 -8.83 3.66 6.16
N PHE A 12 -8.88 3.59 7.49
CA PHE A 12 -10.08 3.90 8.27
C PHE A 12 -9.74 4.89 9.37
N VAL A 13 -10.47 6.00 9.41
CA VAL A 13 -10.44 6.94 10.54
C VAL A 13 -11.56 6.57 11.49
N VAL A 14 -11.20 6.08 12.69
CA VAL A 14 -12.16 5.64 13.68
C VAL A 14 -12.32 6.70 14.77
N THR A 15 -13.51 7.29 14.85
CA THR A 15 -13.88 8.21 15.93
C THR A 15 -14.43 7.40 17.11
N LEU A 16 -13.85 7.59 18.29
CA LEU A 16 -14.32 6.96 19.53
C LEU A 16 -15.41 7.80 20.19
N GLU A 17 -16.20 7.15 21.06
CA GLU A 17 -17.13 7.86 21.93
C GLU A 17 -16.41 8.89 22.83
N PRO A 18 -17.13 9.94 23.31
CA PRO A 18 -16.58 10.89 24.26
C PRO A 18 -15.95 10.23 25.49
N PHE A 19 -14.86 10.81 26.00
CA PHE A 19 -14.12 10.25 27.15
C PHE A 19 -15.00 9.99 28.38
N ALA A 20 -16.01 10.84 28.63
CA ALA A 20 -16.96 10.67 29.73
C ALA A 20 -17.76 9.36 29.68
N LYS A 21 -17.91 8.75 28.49
CA LYS A 21 -18.58 7.45 28.30
C LYS A 21 -17.61 6.26 28.32
N ARG A 22 -16.29 6.51 28.37
CA ARG A 22 -15.22 5.51 28.31
C ARG A 22 -14.43 5.44 29.63
N THR A 23 -15.14 5.26 30.74
CA THR A 23 -14.56 5.26 32.10
C THR A 23 -13.86 3.96 32.47
N ARG A 24 -14.17 2.85 31.79
CA ARG A 24 -13.51 1.56 32.00
C ARG A 24 -12.16 1.49 31.28
N ALA A 25 -11.18 0.82 31.90
CA ALA A 25 -9.84 0.66 31.35
C ALA A 25 -9.81 -0.01 29.96
N ASP A 26 -10.74 -0.92 29.69
CA ASP A 26 -10.84 -1.63 28.41
C ASP A 26 -11.42 -0.79 27.27
N LEU A 27 -11.93 0.42 27.57
CA LEU A 27 -12.39 1.43 26.62
C LEU A 27 -11.33 2.52 26.35
N SER A 28 -10.12 2.36 26.89
CA SER A 28 -8.97 3.20 26.53
C SER A 28 -8.56 2.97 25.08
N VAL A 29 -7.98 4.00 24.45
CA VAL A 29 -7.53 3.89 23.05
C VAL A 29 -6.48 2.79 22.88
N GLN A 30 -5.60 2.60 23.87
CA GLN A 30 -4.58 1.55 23.85
C GLN A 30 -5.21 0.15 23.94
N ALA A 31 -6.23 -0.05 24.78
CA ALA A 31 -6.95 -1.31 24.87
C ALA A 31 -7.69 -1.65 23.58
N ILE A 32 -8.33 -0.64 22.96
CA ILE A 32 -9.02 -0.79 21.67
C ILE A 32 -8.03 -1.13 20.56
N ILE A 33 -6.90 -0.41 20.47
CA ILE A 33 -5.82 -0.71 19.52
C ILE A 33 -5.34 -2.15 19.67
N ARG A 34 -5.08 -2.60 20.91
CA ARG A 34 -4.66 -4.00 21.16
C ARG A 34 -5.71 -5.00 20.68
N ARG A 35 -7.00 -4.73 20.91
CA ARG A 35 -8.09 -5.60 20.45
C ARG A 35 -8.16 -5.68 18.92
N ILE A 36 -8.01 -4.54 18.24
CA ILE A 36 -7.97 -4.49 16.78
C ILE A 36 -6.77 -5.25 16.24
N GLN A 37 -5.58 -5.10 16.85
CA GLN A 37 -4.39 -5.84 16.42
C GLN A 37 -4.56 -7.36 16.59
N ILE A 38 -5.14 -7.82 17.70
CA ILE A 38 -5.41 -9.25 17.92
C ILE A 38 -6.41 -9.77 16.87
N ALA A 39 -7.51 -9.05 16.65
CA ALA A 39 -8.50 -9.42 15.64
C ALA A 39 -7.90 -9.42 14.23
N GLY A 40 -7.12 -8.41 13.90
CA GLY A 40 -6.44 -8.26 12.62
C GLY A 40 -5.42 -9.36 12.33
N ALA A 41 -4.67 -9.80 13.35
CA ALA A 41 -3.71 -10.90 13.22
C ALA A 41 -4.37 -12.24 12.86
N SER A 42 -5.68 -12.37 13.07
CA SER A 42 -6.44 -13.57 12.71
C SER A 42 -6.96 -13.57 11.26
N ILE A 43 -6.79 -12.47 10.52
CA ILE A 43 -7.29 -12.32 9.14
C ILE A 43 -6.22 -12.84 8.15
N PRO A 44 -6.46 -13.96 7.45
CA PRO A 44 -5.51 -14.46 6.47
C PRO A 44 -5.37 -13.49 5.29
N GLY A 45 -4.14 -13.26 4.82
CA GLY A 45 -3.87 -12.44 3.65
C GLY A 45 -4.00 -10.92 3.85
N ALA A 46 -4.25 -10.44 5.08
CA ALA A 46 -4.31 -9.02 5.40
C ALA A 46 -3.36 -8.66 6.54
N ASN A 47 -2.62 -7.57 6.37
CA ASN A 47 -1.83 -6.96 7.45
C ASN A 47 -2.62 -5.78 8.02
N VAL A 48 -3.10 -5.91 9.25
CA VAL A 48 -3.89 -4.86 9.92
C VAL A 48 -3.05 -4.18 10.99
N LEU A 49 -2.84 -2.87 10.83
CA LEU A 49 -2.13 -2.04 11.80
C LEU A 49 -3.07 -0.96 12.34
N ALA A 50 -3.23 -0.95 13.66
CA ALA A 50 -3.92 0.11 14.39
C ALA A 50 -2.92 0.89 15.24
N PHE A 51 -2.97 2.21 15.14
CA PHE A 51 -2.13 3.14 15.87
C PHE A 51 -2.92 4.40 16.22
N ASN A 52 -2.48 5.10 17.26
CA ASN A 52 -3.01 6.42 17.56
C ASN A 52 -2.18 7.46 16.81
N LEU A 53 -2.83 8.46 16.21
CA LEU A 53 -2.13 9.55 15.56
C LEU A 53 -1.33 10.36 16.60
N PRO A 54 -0.14 10.87 16.25
CA PRO A 54 0.63 11.69 17.17
C PRO A 54 -0.09 13.01 17.50
N PRO A 55 0.16 13.60 18.68
CA PRO A 55 -0.49 14.85 19.10
C PRO A 55 -0.20 16.04 18.18
N ILE A 56 0.95 16.02 17.49
CA ILE A 56 1.37 17.04 16.52
C ILE A 56 1.38 16.40 15.14
N ILE A 57 0.45 16.83 14.30
CA ILE A 57 0.34 16.40 12.90
C ILE A 57 1.50 17.01 12.12
N GLY A 58 2.28 16.19 11.40
CA GLY A 58 3.40 16.64 10.56
C GLY A 58 4.79 16.09 10.95
N LEU A 59 4.91 15.39 12.07
CA LEU A 59 6.17 14.74 12.51
C LEU A 59 6.22 13.22 12.20
N GLY A 60 5.29 12.72 11.39
CA GLY A 60 5.11 11.29 11.07
C GLY A 60 3.69 10.81 11.37
N THR A 61 3.30 9.67 10.82
CA THR A 61 1.95 9.08 11.00
C THR A 61 1.87 8.11 12.19
N ALA A 62 2.99 7.51 12.57
CA ALA A 62 3.17 6.73 13.78
C ALA A 62 4.35 7.33 14.55
N GLY A 63 4.19 7.65 15.84
CA GLY A 63 5.34 8.06 16.66
C GLY A 63 6.42 6.97 16.66
N GLY A 64 7.70 7.34 16.72
CA GLY A 64 8.82 6.41 16.65
C GLY A 64 9.96 6.94 15.79
N PHE A 65 10.57 6.07 14.98
CA PHE A 65 11.61 6.40 14.01
C PHE A 65 11.20 5.99 12.59
N GLU A 66 11.82 6.62 11.60
CA GLU A 66 11.75 6.21 10.19
C GLU A 66 13.14 5.73 9.75
N TYR A 67 13.18 4.65 8.98
CA TYR A 67 14.41 4.10 8.41
C TYR A 67 14.19 3.77 6.94
N GLN A 68 15.14 4.18 6.10
CA GLN A 68 15.14 3.86 4.67
C GLN A 68 16.26 2.87 4.38
N LEU A 69 15.87 1.63 4.07
CA LEU A 69 16.78 0.64 3.53
C LEU A 69 16.99 0.91 2.04
N GLN A 70 18.24 1.11 1.63
CA GLN A 70 18.60 1.39 0.24
C GLN A 70 19.53 0.31 -0.29
N ASP A 71 19.30 -0.11 -1.52
CA ASP A 71 20.23 -0.91 -2.29
C ASP A 71 20.99 -0.02 -3.29
N MET A 72 22.32 -0.09 -3.25
CA MET A 72 23.22 0.66 -4.14
C MET A 72 23.89 -0.24 -5.19
N GLY A 73 23.67 -1.54 -5.14
CA GLY A 73 24.32 -2.55 -5.98
C GLY A 73 23.54 -2.96 -7.23
N GLY A 74 22.30 -2.49 -7.39
CA GLY A 74 21.45 -2.88 -8.52
C GLY A 74 20.88 -4.30 -8.41
N SER A 75 20.60 -4.74 -7.18
CA SER A 75 19.97 -6.03 -6.89
C SER A 75 18.51 -6.04 -7.36
N THR A 76 17.93 -7.23 -7.41
CA THR A 76 16.51 -7.39 -7.76
C THR A 76 15.61 -6.89 -6.62
N PRO A 77 14.36 -6.48 -6.91
CA PRO A 77 13.37 -6.18 -5.87
C PRO A 77 13.18 -7.33 -4.87
N GLU A 78 13.28 -8.57 -5.33
CA GLU A 78 13.18 -9.79 -4.53
C GLU A 78 14.32 -9.91 -3.50
N ASP A 79 15.55 -9.56 -3.91
CA ASP A 79 16.72 -9.53 -3.02
C ASP A 79 16.52 -8.48 -1.91
N LEU A 80 16.11 -7.27 -2.28
CA LEU A 80 15.79 -6.22 -1.31
C LEU A 80 14.66 -6.65 -0.37
N ALA A 81 13.66 -7.38 -0.87
CA ALA A 81 12.57 -7.90 -0.07
C ALA A 81 13.04 -9.00 0.91
N ALA A 82 14.00 -9.84 0.52
CA ALA A 82 14.62 -10.81 1.40
C ALA A 82 15.41 -10.14 2.54
N VAL A 83 16.25 -9.15 2.21
CA VAL A 83 17.01 -8.37 3.20
C VAL A 83 16.07 -7.61 4.14
N THR A 84 15.03 -6.97 3.60
CA THR A 84 14.02 -6.27 4.40
C THR A 84 13.37 -7.21 5.41
N ARG A 85 12.94 -8.41 4.97
CA ARG A 85 12.34 -9.41 5.88
C ARG A 85 13.31 -9.86 6.97
N GLY A 86 14.58 -10.10 6.63
CA GLY A 86 15.61 -10.44 7.61
C GLY A 86 15.85 -9.33 8.64
N LEU A 87 15.94 -8.08 8.18
CA LEU A 87 16.08 -6.89 9.03
C LEU A 87 14.89 -6.77 10.00
N LEU A 88 13.66 -6.89 9.49
CA LEU A 88 12.45 -6.82 10.33
C LEU A 88 12.39 -7.95 11.35
N PHE A 89 12.75 -9.17 10.96
CA PHE A 89 12.81 -10.31 11.88
C PHE A 89 13.75 -10.02 13.04
N GLN A 90 14.99 -9.62 12.75
CA GLN A 90 15.98 -9.33 13.80
C GLN A 90 15.61 -8.11 14.64
N ALA A 91 15.09 -7.05 14.02
CA ALA A 91 14.68 -5.86 14.73
C ALA A 91 13.57 -6.14 15.75
N ASN A 92 12.60 -7.00 15.41
CA ASN A 92 11.53 -7.37 16.34
C ASN A 92 11.97 -8.34 17.45
N GLN A 93 13.21 -8.85 17.43
CA GLN A 93 13.78 -9.59 18.56
C GLN A 93 14.49 -8.68 19.57
N GLN A 94 14.74 -7.41 19.24
CA GLN A 94 15.42 -6.48 20.14
C GLN A 94 14.44 -5.87 21.15
N PRO A 95 14.72 -5.93 22.47
CA PRO A 95 13.80 -5.43 23.50
C PRO A 95 13.61 -3.91 23.47
N GLU A 96 14.55 -3.15 22.91
CA GLU A 96 14.47 -1.70 22.75
C GLU A 96 13.54 -1.30 21.59
N LEU A 97 13.23 -2.24 20.70
CA LEU A 97 12.39 -2.02 19.53
C LEU A 97 11.02 -2.65 19.75
N THR A 98 10.00 -2.05 19.18
CA THR A 98 8.64 -2.57 19.27
C THR A 98 7.91 -2.28 17.98
N ARG A 99 7.32 -3.34 17.40
CA ARG A 99 6.46 -3.24 16.21
C ARG A 99 7.18 -2.62 15.01
N VAL A 100 8.37 -3.11 14.69
CA VAL A 100 9.10 -2.67 13.50
C VAL A 100 8.46 -3.34 12.28
N TYR A 101 8.06 -2.56 11.27
CA TYR A 101 7.39 -3.08 10.08
C TYR A 101 7.83 -2.32 8.82
N SER A 102 7.57 -2.91 7.66
CA SER A 102 7.68 -2.25 6.35
C SER A 102 6.47 -2.60 5.49
N GLY A 103 6.01 -1.65 4.69
CA GLY A 103 5.00 -1.88 3.67
C GLY A 103 5.56 -2.38 2.33
N PHE A 104 6.89 -2.52 2.23
CA PHE A 104 7.54 -2.96 0.99
C PHE A 104 7.24 -4.44 0.71
N SER A 105 6.86 -4.74 -0.54
CA SER A 105 6.67 -6.08 -1.05
C SER A 105 7.10 -6.15 -2.51
N ALA A 106 7.90 -7.16 -2.85
CA ALA A 106 8.25 -7.51 -4.23
C ALA A 106 7.33 -8.60 -4.81
N ALA A 107 6.38 -9.13 -4.02
CA ALA A 107 5.54 -10.26 -4.41
C ALA A 107 4.26 -9.87 -5.14
N THR A 108 4.11 -8.61 -5.57
CA THR A 108 2.94 -8.17 -6.34
C THR A 108 2.97 -8.87 -7.71
N PRO A 109 1.96 -9.69 -8.05
CA PRO A 109 1.93 -10.36 -9.35
C PRO A 109 1.94 -9.34 -10.49
N GLN A 110 2.81 -9.56 -11.47
CA GLN A 110 2.89 -8.77 -12.68
C GLN A 110 2.66 -9.67 -13.90
N VAL A 111 2.03 -9.11 -14.93
CA VAL A 111 1.90 -9.77 -16.22
C VAL A 111 2.94 -9.15 -17.15
N PHE A 112 3.89 -9.98 -17.61
CA PHE A 112 4.84 -9.58 -18.64
C PHE A 112 4.23 -9.83 -20.01
N LEU A 113 4.17 -8.78 -20.84
CA LEU A 113 3.68 -8.87 -22.21
C LEU A 113 4.86 -8.91 -23.17
N ASP A 114 5.08 -10.06 -23.79
CA ASP A 114 6.05 -10.24 -24.86
C ASP A 114 5.37 -10.05 -26.22
N ILE A 115 5.76 -9.01 -26.96
CA ILE A 115 5.18 -8.67 -28.25
C ILE A 115 6.19 -9.01 -29.36
N ASP A 116 5.81 -9.96 -30.21
CA ASP A 116 6.55 -10.32 -31.41
C ASP A 116 6.41 -9.22 -32.49
N ARG A 117 7.41 -8.35 -32.54
CA ARG A 117 7.46 -7.20 -33.45
C ARG A 117 7.67 -7.64 -34.90
N GLU A 118 8.44 -8.71 -35.13
CA GLU A 118 8.72 -9.21 -36.47
C GLU A 118 7.46 -9.78 -37.09
N LYS A 119 6.71 -10.57 -36.32
CA LYS A 119 5.42 -11.12 -36.77
C LYS A 119 4.39 -10.03 -36.99
N ALA A 120 4.32 -9.01 -36.13
CA ALA A 120 3.42 -7.86 -36.33
C ALA A 120 3.70 -7.18 -37.67
N GLN A 121 4.98 -6.92 -37.98
CA GLN A 121 5.39 -6.31 -39.24
C GLN A 121 5.08 -7.21 -40.45
N GLN A 122 5.33 -8.52 -40.36
CA GLN A 122 5.00 -9.47 -41.44
C GLN A 122 3.51 -9.55 -41.74
N LEU A 123 2.66 -9.38 -40.71
CA LEU A 123 1.21 -9.35 -40.85
C LEU A 123 0.66 -7.98 -41.25
N GLY A 124 1.52 -6.96 -41.41
CA GLY A 124 1.13 -5.59 -41.73
C GLY A 124 0.40 -4.86 -40.60
N VAL A 125 0.59 -5.29 -39.35
CA VAL A 125 0.02 -4.65 -38.16
C VAL A 125 1.01 -3.62 -37.62
N ASP A 126 0.57 -2.36 -37.51
CA ASP A 126 1.38 -1.33 -36.87
C ASP A 126 1.48 -1.61 -35.35
N LEU A 127 2.68 -1.51 -34.81
CA LEU A 127 2.93 -1.69 -33.39
C LEU A 127 2.23 -0.58 -32.57
N ALA A 128 2.04 0.60 -33.14
CA ALA A 128 1.28 1.68 -32.52
C ALA A 128 -0.18 1.28 -32.25
N ASP A 129 -0.82 0.60 -33.20
CA ASP A 129 -2.20 0.12 -33.06
C ASP A 129 -2.31 -0.93 -31.95
N VAL A 130 -1.32 -1.81 -31.83
CA VAL A 130 -1.24 -2.81 -30.75
C VAL A 130 -1.19 -2.12 -29.39
N PHE A 131 -0.30 -1.13 -29.22
CA PHE A 131 -0.18 -0.40 -27.95
C PHE A 131 -1.42 0.43 -27.63
N GLN A 132 -2.03 1.08 -28.63
CA GLN A 132 -3.27 1.84 -28.43
C GLN A 132 -4.42 0.93 -27.99
N ALA A 133 -4.57 -0.25 -28.60
CA ALA A 133 -5.58 -1.22 -28.23
C ALA A 133 -5.39 -1.70 -26.78
N LEU A 134 -4.16 -2.03 -26.39
CA LEU A 134 -3.83 -2.44 -25.02
C LEU A 134 -4.11 -1.33 -23.99
N GLN A 135 -3.75 -0.09 -24.29
CA GLN A 135 -4.03 1.05 -23.41
C GLN A 135 -5.54 1.23 -23.21
N ALA A 136 -6.31 1.22 -24.30
CA ALA A 136 -7.76 1.41 -24.22
C ALA A 136 -8.47 0.26 -23.48
N THR A 137 -8.00 -0.98 -23.62
CA THR A 137 -8.63 -2.16 -22.98
C THR A 137 -8.19 -2.40 -21.54
N LEU A 138 -6.92 -2.13 -21.19
CA LEU A 138 -6.37 -2.46 -19.87
C LEU A 138 -6.17 -1.26 -18.95
N GLY A 139 -5.88 -0.08 -19.52
CA GLY A 139 -5.54 1.14 -18.76
C GLY A 139 -6.65 2.21 -18.75
N GLY A 140 -7.65 2.07 -19.61
CA GLY A 140 -8.60 3.12 -19.90
C GLY A 140 -7.99 4.20 -20.81
N LEU A 141 -8.86 4.81 -21.61
CA LEU A 141 -8.47 5.90 -22.51
C LEU A 141 -9.42 7.06 -22.27
N TYR A 142 -8.88 8.16 -21.75
CA TYR A 142 -9.61 9.43 -21.75
C TYR A 142 -9.66 9.94 -23.19
N VAL A 143 -10.87 10.19 -23.67
CA VAL A 143 -11.11 10.68 -25.03
C VAL A 143 -11.46 12.17 -24.99
N ASN A 144 -12.43 12.53 -24.14
CA ASN A 144 -12.92 13.89 -23.99
C ASN A 144 -13.84 14.03 -22.77
N ASP A 145 -14.09 15.28 -22.40
CA ASP A 145 -15.11 15.66 -21.41
C ASP A 145 -16.51 15.66 -22.03
N PHE A 146 -17.53 15.50 -21.19
CA PHE A 146 -18.92 15.75 -21.58
C PHE A 146 -19.71 16.46 -20.48
N ASN A 147 -20.74 17.22 -20.88
CA ASN A 147 -21.68 17.83 -19.94
C ASN A 147 -22.91 16.94 -19.77
N LEU A 148 -23.23 16.62 -18.52
CA LEU A 148 -24.44 15.89 -18.18
C LEU A 148 -25.11 16.58 -16.98
N PHE A 149 -26.36 17.04 -17.20
CA PHE A 149 -27.16 17.77 -16.22
C PHE A 149 -26.50 19.03 -15.65
N GLY A 150 -25.75 19.76 -16.47
CA GLY A 150 -25.05 20.97 -16.05
C GLY A 150 -23.76 20.71 -15.26
N ARG A 151 -23.39 19.44 -15.04
CA ARG A 151 -22.08 19.06 -14.53
C ARG A 151 -21.17 18.65 -15.68
N THR A 152 -19.99 19.24 -15.74
CA THR A 152 -18.91 18.81 -16.62
C THR A 152 -18.21 17.60 -15.99
N TRP A 153 -18.13 16.51 -16.74
CA TRP A 153 -17.41 15.29 -16.37
C TRP A 153 -16.10 15.30 -17.16
N THR A 154 -15.00 15.36 -16.41
CA THR A 154 -13.63 15.41 -16.90
C THR A 154 -12.83 14.24 -16.37
#